data_AF-A0A5Y1WLE4-F1
#
_entry.id   AF-A0A5Y1WLE4-F1
#
_cell.length_a   1.000
_cell.length_b   1.000
_cell.length_c   1.000
_cell.angle_alpha   90.00
_cell.angle_beta   90.00
_cell.angle_gamma   90.00
#
_symmetry.space_group_name_H-M   'P 1'
#
loop_
_entity.id
_entity.type
_entity.pdbx_description
1 polymer ?
#
loop_
_entity_poly.entity_id
_entity_poly.type
_entity_poly.pdbx_seq_one_letter_code
_entity_poly.pdbx_strand_id
1 'polypeptide(L)' 'MKLINRSKQSPVGRRACDAVLAAHHEKFGDYGRQKHVTNYTVVVDGVATAMIGVRKLRNLPAQAN' A
#
# COMPACT_ATOMS: atom_id res chain seq x y z
N MET A 1 -5.87 7.10 3.31
CA MET A 1 -4.49 6.73 2.84
C MET A 1 -4.40 6.61 1.30
N LYS A 2 -3.20 6.69 0.67
CA LYS A 2 -3.01 6.29 -0.75
C LYS A 2 -1.65 5.62 -0.96
N LEU A 3 -1.56 4.28 -0.88
CA LEU A 3 -0.37 3.56 -1.37
C LEU A 3 -0.23 3.79 -2.88
N ILE A 4 1.01 3.87 -3.34
CA ILE A 4 1.30 3.98 -4.77
C ILE A 4 1.38 2.57 -5.32
N ASN A 5 0.34 2.16 -6.06
CA ASN A 5 0.40 0.97 -6.88
C ASN A 5 1.43 1.19 -8.01
N ARG A 6 2.55 0.44 -7.95
CA ARG A 6 3.55 0.38 -9.04
C ARG A 6 3.28 -0.74 -10.04
N SER A 7 2.42 -1.71 -9.69
CA SER A 7 1.90 -2.71 -10.63
C SER A 7 0.70 -2.16 -11.40
N LYS A 8 0.98 -1.32 -12.40
CA LYS A 8 -0.07 -0.81 -13.31
C LYS A 8 -0.42 -1.81 -14.42
N GLN A 9 0.49 -2.73 -14.73
CA GLN A 9 0.45 -3.58 -15.92
C GLN A 9 -0.01 -5.02 -15.65
N SER A 10 0.10 -5.55 -14.42
CA SER A 10 -0.33 -6.93 -14.13
C SER A 10 -1.67 -6.98 -13.37
N PRO A 11 -2.66 -7.77 -13.83
CA PRO A 11 -3.95 -7.91 -13.16
C PRO A 11 -3.83 -8.59 -11.78
N VAL A 12 -2.84 -9.46 -11.61
CA VAL A 12 -2.49 -10.06 -10.30
C VAL A 12 -1.90 -9.01 -9.36
N GLY A 13 -0.95 -8.20 -9.84
CA GLY A 13 -0.32 -7.18 -9.00
C GLY A 13 -1.27 -6.06 -8.59
N ARG A 14 -2.31 -5.77 -9.39
CA ARG A 14 -3.38 -4.85 -8.99
C ARG A 14 -4.17 -5.39 -7.80
N ARG A 15 -4.64 -6.64 -7.89
CA ARG A 15 -5.34 -7.32 -6.77
C ARG A 15 -4.47 -7.46 -5.52
N ALA A 16 -3.18 -7.77 -5.70
CA ALA A 16 -2.22 -7.82 -4.61
C ALA A 16 -2.06 -6.43 -3.95
N CYS A 17 -1.96 -5.36 -4.75
CA CYS A 17 -1.89 -4.00 -4.22
C CYS A 17 -3.15 -3.61 -3.44
N ASP A 18 -4.34 -3.98 -3.93
CA ASP A 18 -5.61 -3.67 -3.26
C ASP A 18 -5.74 -4.43 -1.93
N ALA A 19 -5.34 -5.71 -1.89
CA ALA A 19 -5.28 -6.50 -0.67
C ALA A 19 -4.31 -5.91 0.36
N VAL A 20 -3.11 -5.50 -0.09
CA VAL A 20 -2.12 -4.83 0.78
C VAL A 20 -2.64 -3.49 1.29
N LEU A 21 -3.31 -2.71 0.44
CA LEU A 21 -3.94 -1.45 0.80
C LEU A 21 -4.96 -1.62 1.92
N ALA A 22 -5.83 -2.62 1.79
CA ALA A 22 -6.84 -2.94 2.80
C ALA A 22 -6.19 -3.38 4.12
N ALA A 23 -5.26 -4.34 4.07
CA ALA A 23 -4.55 -4.82 5.27
C ALA A 23 -3.74 -3.71 5.96
N HIS A 24 -3.15 -2.81 5.18
CA HIS A 24 -2.41 -1.67 5.73
C HIS A 24 -3.35 -0.66 6.40
N HIS A 25 -4.51 -0.39 5.79
CA HIS A 25 -5.51 0.51 6.37
C HIS A 25 -6.14 -0.08 7.63
N GLU A 26 -6.43 -1.38 7.68
CA GLU A 26 -6.92 -2.05 8.89
C GLU A 26 -5.90 -1.96 10.03
N LYS A 27 -4.61 -2.20 9.74
CA LYS A 27 -3.56 -2.20 10.76
C LYS A 27 -3.19 -0.82 11.29
N PHE A 28 -3.24 0.21 10.45
CA PHE A 28 -2.72 1.54 10.78
C PHE A 28 -3.76 2.66 10.72
N GLY A 29 -4.98 2.38 10.27
CA GLY A 29 -6.03 3.36 10.07
C GLY A 29 -5.60 4.51 9.15
N ASP A 30 -6.20 5.69 9.33
CA ASP A 30 -5.81 6.89 8.57
C ASP A 30 -4.59 7.62 9.16
N TYR A 31 -4.17 7.26 10.37
CA TYR A 31 -3.11 7.94 11.14
C TYR A 31 -1.73 7.23 11.13
N GLY A 32 -1.58 6.12 10.39
CA GLY A 32 -0.33 5.34 10.33
C GLY A 32 0.95 6.15 10.04
N ARG A 33 2.11 5.81 10.61
CA ARG A 33 3.37 6.57 10.42
C ARG A 33 3.76 6.75 8.94
N GLN A 34 4.17 7.97 8.57
CA GLN A 34 4.68 8.28 7.22
C GLN A 34 6.06 7.65 6.99
N LYS A 35 6.39 7.36 5.72
CA LYS A 35 7.70 6.82 5.29
C LYS A 35 8.08 5.47 5.93
N HIS A 36 7.17 4.83 6.66
CA HIS A 36 7.39 3.49 7.18
C HIS A 36 7.20 2.47 6.07
N VAL A 37 8.22 1.63 5.87
CA VAL A 37 8.19 0.49 4.94
C VAL A 37 7.62 -0.70 5.70
N THR A 38 6.66 -1.40 5.13
CA THR A 38 6.13 -2.63 5.70
C THR A 38 6.04 -3.70 4.64
N ASN A 39 6.61 -4.85 4.94
CA ASN A 39 6.57 -6.02 4.08
C ASN A 39 5.26 -6.77 4.34
N TYR A 40 4.54 -7.07 3.27
CA TYR A 40 3.29 -7.83 3.28
C TYR A 40 3.45 -9.08 2.45
N THR A 41 2.82 -10.15 2.90
CA THR A 41 2.59 -11.34 2.10
C THR A 41 1.10 -11.43 1.88
N VAL A 42 0.66 -11.34 0.63
CA VAL A 42 -0.75 -11.47 0.25
C VAL A 42 -0.93 -12.66 -0.68
N VAL A 43 -1.98 -13.44 -0.49
CA VAL A 43 -2.32 -14.55 -1.38
C VAL A 43 -3.30 -14.03 -2.42
N VAL A 44 -2.94 -14.10 -3.69
CA VAL A 44 -3.80 -13.70 -4.82
C VAL A 44 -3.84 -14.87 -5.79
N ASP A 45 -5.05 -15.33 -6.13
CA ASP A 45 -5.28 -16.51 -6.98
C ASP A 45 -4.50 -17.76 -6.52
N GLY A 46 -4.36 -17.96 -5.20
CA GLY A 46 -3.63 -19.09 -4.63
C GLY A 46 -2.10 -18.93 -4.62
N VAL A 47 -1.56 -17.82 -5.12
CA VAL A 47 -0.11 -17.54 -5.13
C VAL A 47 0.24 -16.52 -4.05
N ALA A 48 1.15 -16.90 -3.15
CA ALA A 48 1.71 -15.99 -2.15
C ALA A 48 2.65 -14.97 -2.82
N THR A 49 2.31 -13.69 -2.73
CA THR A 49 3.03 -12.59 -3.35
C THR A 49 3.58 -11.66 -2.28
N ALA A 50 4.89 -11.45 -2.29
CA ALA A 50 5.56 -10.49 -1.42
C ALA A 50 5.39 -9.06 -1.97
N MET A 51 4.93 -8.16 -1.13
CA MET A 51 4.61 -6.78 -1.48
C MET A 51 5.19 -5.82 -0.46
N ILE A 52 5.61 -4.65 -0.92
CA ILE A 52 6.13 -3.60 -0.04
C ILE A 52 5.12 -2.46 -0.01
N GLY A 53 4.54 -2.22 1.16
CA GLY A 53 3.68 -1.08 1.43
C GLY A 53 4.49 0.07 2.03
N VAL A 54 4.43 1.25 1.42
CA VAL A 54 5.02 2.48 1.97
C VAL A 54 3.97 3.58 1.99
N ARG A 55 3.81 4.24 3.15
CA ARG A 55 3.02 5.47 3.25
C ARG A 55 3.81 6.63 2.64
N LYS A 56 3.46 7.03 1.42
CA LYS A 56 3.93 8.28 0.80
C LYS A 56 2.77 9.26 0.68
N LEU A 57 2.77 10.32 1.49
CA LEU A 57 1.89 11.46 1.22
C LEU A 57 2.29 12.04 -0.15
N ARG A 58 1.35 12.09 -1.10
CA ARG A 58 1.44 13.07 -2.18
C ARG A 58 0.88 14.37 -1.61
N ASN A 59 1.65 15.45 -1.70
CA ASN A 59 1.33 16.80 -1.20
C ASN A 59 -0.18 17.02 -1.01
N LEU A 60 -0.62 16.87 0.24
CA LEU A 60 -1.77 17.63 0.73
C LEU A 60 -1.26 19.06 0.97
N PRO A 61 -2.07 20.11 0.77
CA PRO A 61 -1.66 21.52 0.87
C PRO A 61 -1.35 22.00 2.32
N ALA A 62 -0.69 21.16 3.12
CA ALA A 62 -0.24 21.46 4.48
C ALA A 62 1.27 21.20 4.66
N GLN A 63 2.04 21.25 3.58
CA GLN A 63 3.49 21.45 3.62
C GLN A 63 3.85 22.68 2.77
N ALA A 64 3.29 23.81 3.17
CA ALA A 64 3.86 25.13 2.90
C ALA A 64 4.12 25.74 4.27
N ASN A 65 5.37 25.67 4.72
CA ASN A 65 5.95 26.62 5.66
C ASN A 65 7.44 26.72 5.34
#